data_AF-A0A812CCA6-F1
#
_entry.id   AF-A0A812CCA6-F1
#
_cell.length_a   1.000
_cell.length_b   1.000
_cell.length_c   1.000
_cell.angle_alpha   90.00
_cell.angle_beta   90.00
_cell.angle_gamma   90.00
#
_symmetry.space_group_name_H-M   'P 1'
#
loop_
_entity.id
_entity.type
_entity.pdbx_description
1 polymer ?
#
loop_
_entity_poly.entity_id
_entity_poly.type
_entity_poly.pdbx_seq_one_letter_code
_entity_poly.pdbx_strand_id
1 'polypeptide(L)'
;MRQKNCNQVYDHLFQSGQVSFVIFILCLSFCNCTTQPPTETPELLSATKTICHHLLPGLHKLRRGVDITKLDLLPLKVNSDDGFKYPVIDFNCADGKTQYIGESVYNVPDEIFTVTPMSKGLLNEQVNIVKKSSDVLKMMSANIGFDTVIKGLFSASSSYKKMTSSFYNESRYVEHVVAHQSVSRASLIPKFFLKLGKYAQLYVDKFLPIKKVDTKFTASSNQIIRYYGGDTNLLVSGGIAKWQPTVAKNPWVFGGQLVPLDGDGGQCGGGAARNLCAKVGTMTTYYRDDTDKRGGGCRMKWGIMKPGRLNESWLKQVQICYNWWPDGDGGQCGGGAARNLCAPINQFTAVYRDDTDRRGGGCRMRWKLVVPSSAPIWLKNMKLCFQWYPDGDAGQCGGGVDRLLCATANSWTTAYRDDTDRRGGGCRMRWGLIPS
;
A
#
# COMPACT_ATOMS: atom_id res chain seq x y z
N MET A 1 -38.35 -22.03 4.68
CA MET A 1 -37.05 -22.20 5.38
C MET A 1 -35.80 -21.81 4.55
N ARG A 2 -35.85 -21.67 3.22
CA ARG A 2 -34.65 -21.38 2.39
C ARG A 2 -34.19 -19.90 2.34
N GLN A 3 -34.99 -18.95 2.81
CA GLN A 3 -34.70 -17.52 2.69
C GLN A 3 -33.94 -16.93 3.89
N LYS A 4 -33.99 -17.58 5.06
CA LYS A 4 -33.30 -17.11 6.28
C LYS A 4 -31.77 -17.33 6.25
N ASN A 5 -31.27 -18.26 5.43
CA ASN A 5 -29.84 -18.58 5.36
C ASN A 5 -29.02 -17.68 4.43
N CYS A 6 -29.65 -16.89 3.56
CA CYS A 6 -28.93 -15.92 2.71
C CYS A 6 -28.38 -14.77 3.57
N ASN A 7 -29.20 -14.21 4.47
CA ASN A 7 -28.83 -13.04 5.27
C ASN A 7 -27.63 -13.30 6.22
N GLN A 8 -27.47 -14.52 6.75
CA GLN A 8 -26.33 -14.87 7.62
C GLN A 8 -24.99 -14.99 6.88
N VAL A 9 -24.99 -15.24 5.56
CA VAL A 9 -23.77 -15.27 4.74
C VAL A 9 -23.32 -13.84 4.39
N TYR A 10 -24.27 -12.92 4.23
CA TYR A 10 -24.01 -11.49 3.96
C TYR A 10 -23.31 -10.78 5.13
N ASP A 11 -23.69 -11.06 6.39
CA ASP A 11 -23.14 -10.37 7.56
C ASP A 11 -21.66 -10.71 7.86
N HIS A 12 -21.21 -11.92 7.49
CA HIS A 12 -19.84 -12.37 7.77
C HIS A 12 -18.82 -11.98 6.66
N LEU A 13 -19.29 -11.78 5.43
CA LEU A 13 -18.49 -11.44 4.25
C LEU A 13 -17.82 -10.04 4.35
N PHE A 14 -18.35 -9.16 5.19
CA PHE A 14 -17.96 -7.74 5.20
C PHE A 14 -16.71 -7.40 6.02
N GLN A 15 -16.25 -8.28 6.92
CA GLN A 15 -15.20 -7.91 7.91
C GLN A 15 -13.74 -8.00 7.38
N SER A 16 -13.47 -8.64 6.25
CA SER A 16 -12.09 -9.07 5.91
C SER A 16 -11.26 -8.18 4.98
N GLY A 17 -11.77 -7.06 4.46
CA GLY A 17 -10.91 -5.95 4.00
C GLY A 17 -10.05 -6.17 2.75
N GLN A 18 -10.27 -7.24 1.99
CA GLN A 18 -9.81 -7.31 0.61
C GLN A 18 -11.00 -7.69 -0.28
N VAL A 19 -11.09 -7.01 -1.42
CA VAL A 19 -11.97 -7.31 -2.57
C VAL A 19 -13.37 -6.66 -2.56
N SER A 20 -13.47 -5.48 -3.20
CA SER A 20 -14.76 -4.88 -3.58
C SER A 20 -15.33 -5.38 -4.92
N PHE A 21 -14.60 -6.21 -5.69
CA PHE A 21 -15.01 -6.59 -7.06
C PHE A 21 -15.66 -7.99 -7.15
N VAL A 22 -15.36 -8.91 -6.23
CA VAL A 22 -15.97 -10.26 -6.16
C VAL A 22 -17.45 -10.21 -5.74
N ILE A 23 -17.85 -9.19 -4.97
CA ILE A 23 -19.24 -9.07 -4.48
C ILE A 23 -20.21 -8.78 -5.63
N PHE A 24 -19.80 -8.05 -6.67
CA PHE A 24 -20.69 -7.70 -7.79
C PHE A 24 -21.03 -8.90 -8.70
N ILE A 25 -20.21 -9.96 -8.69
CA ILE A 25 -20.40 -11.14 -9.56
C ILE A 25 -21.23 -12.24 -8.88
N LEU A 26 -21.35 -12.24 -7.55
CA LEU A 26 -22.08 -13.27 -6.80
C LEU A 26 -23.60 -13.29 -7.05
N CYS A 27 -24.21 -12.17 -7.45
CA CYS A 27 -25.64 -12.13 -7.77
C CYS A 27 -26.00 -12.72 -9.14
N LEU A 28 -25.03 -12.87 -10.06
CA LEU A 28 -25.31 -13.30 -11.44
C LEU A 28 -25.46 -14.83 -11.60
N SER A 29 -24.98 -15.63 -10.63
CA SER A 29 -24.83 -17.09 -10.80
C SER A 29 -26.07 -17.93 -10.44
N PHE A 30 -27.20 -17.32 -10.06
CA PHE A 30 -28.39 -18.07 -9.60
C PHE A 30 -29.53 -18.23 -10.61
N CYS A 31 -29.39 -17.76 -11.86
CA CYS A 31 -30.43 -17.93 -12.87
C CYS A 31 -29.90 -18.70 -14.09
N ASN A 32 -30.26 -19.99 -14.17
CA ASN A 32 -30.07 -20.82 -15.35
C ASN A 32 -31.15 -20.41 -16.38
N CYS A 33 -30.84 -19.50 -17.30
CA CYS A 33 -31.75 -19.09 -18.38
C CYS A 33 -31.21 -19.55 -19.74
N THR A 34 -31.75 -20.66 -20.24
CA THR A 34 -31.67 -21.08 -21.64
C THR A 34 -32.74 -20.32 -22.43
N THR A 35 -32.36 -19.23 -23.10
CA THR A 35 -33.22 -18.59 -24.11
C THR A 35 -32.38 -18.15 -25.31
N GLN A 36 -32.90 -18.40 -26.51
CA GLN A 36 -32.28 -18.08 -27.80
C GLN A 36 -31.95 -16.57 -27.94
N PRO A 37 -30.88 -16.23 -28.68
CA PRO A 37 -30.48 -14.84 -28.90
C PRO A 37 -31.49 -14.10 -29.79
N PRO A 38 -31.79 -12.81 -29.50
CA PRO A 38 -32.66 -11.99 -30.33
C PRO A 38 -31.94 -11.55 -31.63
N THR A 39 -32.72 -11.46 -32.71
CA THR A 39 -32.31 -10.97 -34.03
C THR A 39 -32.04 -9.46 -33.97
N GLU A 40 -30.78 -9.05 -34.17
CA GLU A 40 -30.37 -7.63 -34.14
C GLU A 40 -30.63 -6.93 -35.50
N THR A 41 -31.09 -5.68 -35.42
CA THR A 41 -31.20 -4.71 -36.53
C THR A 41 -29.88 -3.94 -36.69
N PRO A 42 -29.48 -3.54 -37.92
CA PRO A 42 -28.16 -2.96 -38.17
C PRO A 42 -28.17 -1.44 -37.96
N GLU A 43 -27.44 -0.93 -36.97
CA GLU A 43 -27.27 0.51 -36.76
C GLU A 43 -25.79 0.92 -36.60
N LEU A 44 -25.44 1.97 -37.35
CA LEU A 44 -24.29 2.88 -37.36
C LEU A 44 -22.87 2.36 -37.03
N LEU A 45 -22.00 2.52 -38.04
CA LEU A 45 -20.52 2.52 -38.07
C LEU A 45 -19.83 2.63 -36.70
N SER A 46 -19.80 1.51 -35.99
CA SER A 46 -19.02 1.30 -34.79
C SER A 46 -17.55 1.20 -35.19
N ALA A 47 -16.68 2.01 -34.57
CA ALA A 47 -15.24 1.84 -34.65
C ALA A 47 -14.94 0.35 -34.49
N THR A 48 -14.32 -0.26 -35.51
CA THR A 48 -14.11 -1.70 -35.58
C THR A 48 -13.36 -2.14 -34.34
N LYS A 49 -14.06 -2.80 -33.41
CA LYS A 49 -13.52 -3.26 -32.14
C LYS A 49 -12.39 -4.24 -32.45
N THR A 50 -11.14 -3.81 -32.27
CA THR A 50 -9.96 -4.65 -32.50
C THR A 50 -9.91 -5.75 -31.46
N ILE A 51 -10.26 -6.97 -31.87
CA ILE A 51 -10.25 -8.15 -31.01
C ILE A 51 -8.80 -8.59 -30.77
N CYS A 52 -8.46 -8.87 -29.51
CA CYS A 52 -7.16 -9.42 -29.16
C CYS A 52 -7.05 -10.90 -29.60
N HIS A 53 -6.33 -11.18 -30.69
CA HIS A 53 -6.19 -12.54 -31.21
C HIS A 53 -5.15 -13.41 -30.46
N HIS A 54 -4.04 -12.83 -30.01
CA HIS A 54 -2.94 -13.59 -29.39
C HIS A 54 -2.68 -13.15 -27.94
N LEU A 55 -3.62 -13.47 -27.05
CA LEU A 55 -3.52 -13.10 -25.64
C LEU A 55 -2.43 -13.87 -24.90
N LEU A 56 -1.81 -13.20 -23.93
CA LEU A 56 -0.91 -13.84 -22.97
C LEU A 56 -1.60 -15.03 -22.28
N PRO A 57 -0.92 -16.17 -22.10
CA PRO A 57 -1.50 -17.33 -21.45
C PRO A 57 -2.10 -16.98 -20.08
N GLY A 58 -3.34 -17.43 -19.85
CA GLY A 58 -4.09 -17.18 -18.61
C GLY A 58 -4.88 -15.87 -18.55
N LEU A 59 -4.59 -14.85 -19.37
CA LEU A 59 -5.35 -13.59 -19.35
C LEU A 59 -6.84 -13.80 -19.64
N HIS A 60 -7.18 -14.77 -20.50
CA HIS A 60 -8.57 -15.12 -20.80
C HIS A 60 -9.38 -15.51 -19.55
N LYS A 61 -8.73 -15.92 -18.45
CA LYS A 61 -9.42 -16.22 -17.17
C LYS A 61 -9.78 -14.95 -16.40
N LEU A 62 -8.98 -13.88 -16.49
CA LEU A 62 -9.22 -12.61 -15.77
C LEU A 62 -10.49 -11.89 -16.24
N ARG A 63 -10.92 -12.14 -17.47
CA ARG A 63 -12.16 -11.56 -18.00
C ARG A 63 -13.42 -12.34 -17.64
N ARG A 64 -13.31 -13.54 -17.07
CA ARG A 64 -14.45 -14.43 -16.79
C ARG A 64 -15.09 -14.11 -15.44
N GLY A 65 -16.42 -14.26 -15.38
CA GLY A 65 -17.13 -14.31 -14.11
C GLY A 65 -16.70 -15.54 -13.30
N VAL A 66 -16.92 -15.50 -11.99
CA VAL A 66 -16.52 -16.56 -11.05
C VAL A 66 -17.69 -16.90 -10.14
N ASP A 67 -18.11 -18.17 -10.16
CA ASP A 67 -18.96 -18.76 -9.14
C ASP A 67 -18.08 -19.29 -8.01
N ILE A 68 -17.97 -18.50 -6.94
CA ILE A 68 -17.08 -18.80 -5.82
C ILE A 68 -17.43 -20.11 -5.09
N THR A 69 -18.68 -20.56 -5.19
CA THR A 69 -19.11 -21.80 -4.54
C THR A 69 -18.57 -23.02 -5.28
N LYS A 70 -18.29 -22.88 -6.58
CA LYS A 70 -17.77 -23.94 -7.45
C LYS A 70 -16.30 -23.76 -7.82
N LEU A 71 -15.72 -22.59 -7.54
CA LEU A 71 -14.37 -22.24 -7.95
C LEU A 71 -13.35 -23.32 -7.55
N ASP A 72 -12.61 -23.79 -8.54
CA ASP A 72 -11.59 -24.80 -8.37
C ASP A 72 -10.44 -24.48 -9.33
N LEU A 73 -9.35 -23.89 -8.80
CA LEU A 73 -8.23 -23.47 -9.66
C LEU A 73 -7.46 -24.66 -10.25
N LEU A 74 -7.50 -25.80 -9.56
CA LEU A 74 -6.78 -27.02 -9.88
C LEU A 74 -7.71 -28.22 -9.68
N PRO A 75 -8.74 -28.37 -10.54
CA PRO A 75 -9.75 -29.39 -10.33
C PRO A 75 -9.13 -30.79 -10.42
N LEU A 76 -9.40 -31.63 -9.41
CA LEU A 76 -8.97 -33.04 -9.40
C LEU A 76 -9.57 -33.87 -10.55
N LYS A 77 -10.56 -33.34 -11.28
CA LYS A 77 -11.15 -33.92 -12.48
C LYS A 77 -11.07 -32.88 -13.60
N VAL A 78 -10.41 -33.21 -14.70
CA VAL A 78 -10.18 -32.27 -15.83
C VAL A 78 -11.50 -31.73 -16.44
N ASN A 79 -12.60 -32.48 -16.30
CA ASN A 79 -13.90 -32.15 -16.91
C ASN A 79 -14.95 -31.63 -15.92
N SER A 80 -14.58 -31.27 -14.68
CA SER A 80 -15.54 -30.68 -13.74
C SER A 80 -15.73 -29.18 -13.98
N ASP A 81 -16.91 -28.65 -13.59
CA ASP A 81 -17.16 -27.20 -13.50
C ASP A 81 -16.13 -26.57 -12.55
N ASP A 82 -15.21 -25.78 -13.10
CA ASP A 82 -14.12 -25.10 -12.40
C ASP A 82 -14.58 -23.78 -11.73
N GLY A 83 -15.87 -23.46 -11.84
CA GLY A 83 -16.49 -22.26 -11.32
C GLY A 83 -16.26 -21.02 -12.18
N PHE A 84 -15.40 -21.04 -13.19
CA PHE A 84 -15.31 -19.93 -14.12
C PHE A 84 -16.52 -19.92 -15.06
N LYS A 85 -17.11 -18.75 -15.28
CA LYS A 85 -18.31 -18.55 -16.09
C LYS A 85 -17.99 -17.77 -17.36
N TYR A 86 -19.02 -17.24 -18.02
CA TYR A 86 -18.85 -16.45 -19.23
C TYR A 86 -18.05 -15.17 -18.97
N PRO A 87 -17.42 -14.58 -20.01
CA PRO A 87 -16.75 -13.29 -19.90
C PRO A 87 -17.69 -12.22 -19.34
N VAL A 88 -17.23 -11.51 -18.30
CA VAL A 88 -17.90 -10.33 -17.73
C VAL A 88 -17.27 -9.03 -18.22
N ILE A 89 -16.04 -9.10 -18.73
CA ILE A 89 -15.29 -8.00 -19.33
C ILE A 89 -14.92 -8.42 -20.76
N ASP A 90 -15.03 -7.50 -21.71
CA ASP A 90 -14.49 -7.71 -23.05
C ASP A 90 -13.07 -7.16 -23.10
N PHE A 91 -12.17 -7.89 -23.76
CA PHE A 91 -10.81 -7.41 -23.99
C PHE A 91 -10.70 -6.75 -25.35
N ASN A 92 -10.14 -5.54 -25.35
CA ASN A 92 -9.86 -4.75 -26.54
C ASN A 92 -8.35 -4.58 -26.70
N CYS A 93 -7.89 -4.45 -27.93
CA CYS A 93 -6.48 -4.20 -28.24
C CYS A 93 -6.33 -3.00 -29.16
N ALA A 94 -7.07 -1.93 -28.90
CA ALA A 94 -7.03 -0.71 -29.69
C ALA A 94 -5.69 0.03 -29.50
N ASP A 95 -5.09 -0.07 -28.31
CA ASP A 95 -3.82 0.60 -28.00
C ASP A 95 -2.60 -0.12 -28.60
N GLY A 96 -2.78 -1.31 -29.20
CA GLY A 96 -1.69 -2.08 -29.79
C GLY A 96 -0.63 -2.55 -28.78
N LYS A 97 -0.97 -2.62 -27.48
CA LYS A 97 -0.01 -3.03 -26.43
C LYS A 97 0.40 -4.49 -26.62
N THR A 98 1.70 -4.75 -26.50
CA THR A 98 2.28 -6.10 -26.61
C THR A 98 3.25 -6.41 -25.48
N GLN A 99 3.40 -7.70 -25.14
CA GLN A 99 4.35 -8.21 -24.16
C GLN A 99 5.10 -9.42 -24.73
N TYR A 100 6.41 -9.43 -24.53
CA TYR A 100 7.28 -10.57 -24.85
C TYR A 100 7.34 -11.56 -23.68
N ILE A 101 7.17 -12.85 -23.96
CA ILE A 101 7.56 -13.95 -23.06
C ILE A 101 8.39 -14.93 -23.86
N GLY A 102 9.70 -14.97 -23.59
CA GLY A 102 10.64 -15.68 -24.44
C GLY A 102 10.70 -15.03 -25.81
N GLU A 103 10.52 -15.82 -26.86
CA GLU A 103 10.53 -15.37 -28.26
C GLU A 103 9.13 -15.01 -28.79
N SER A 104 8.07 -15.28 -28.02
CA SER A 104 6.69 -15.05 -28.45
C SER A 104 6.20 -13.67 -28.04
N VAL A 105 5.48 -13.01 -28.96
CA VAL A 105 4.82 -11.72 -28.75
C VAL A 105 3.34 -11.94 -28.52
N TYR A 106 2.82 -11.40 -27.43
CA TYR A 106 1.43 -11.49 -27.04
C TYR A 106 0.79 -10.11 -26.97
N ASN A 107 -0.49 -10.03 -27.34
CA ASN A 107 -1.30 -8.84 -27.19
C ASN A 107 -1.69 -8.66 -25.71
N VAL A 108 -1.55 -7.44 -25.22
CA VAL A 108 -1.98 -7.02 -23.87
C VAL A 108 -3.24 -6.18 -24.01
N PRO A 109 -4.38 -6.63 -23.48
CA PRO A 109 -5.63 -5.87 -23.57
C PRO A 109 -5.53 -4.46 -22.97
N ASP A 110 -6.35 -3.55 -23.48
CA ASP A 110 -6.52 -2.18 -22.99
C ASP A 110 -6.94 -2.18 -21.51
N GLU A 111 -7.72 -3.17 -21.10
CA GLU A 111 -8.18 -3.41 -19.73
C GLU A 111 -7.09 -3.92 -18.77
N ILE A 112 -5.90 -4.28 -19.28
CA ILE A 112 -4.74 -4.66 -18.48
C ILE A 112 -3.82 -3.44 -18.32
N PHE A 113 -3.62 -3.03 -17.06
CA PHE A 113 -2.78 -1.89 -16.71
C PHE A 113 -1.29 -2.23 -16.85
N THR A 114 -0.88 -3.35 -16.25
CA THR A 114 0.52 -3.79 -16.26
C THR A 114 0.61 -5.30 -16.36
N VAL A 115 1.61 -5.76 -17.10
CA VAL A 115 2.10 -7.14 -17.06
C VAL A 115 3.54 -7.09 -16.56
N THR A 116 3.79 -7.66 -15.40
CA THR A 116 5.12 -7.71 -14.80
C THR A 116 5.69 -9.12 -14.97
N PRO A 117 6.81 -9.30 -15.68
CA PRO A 117 7.48 -10.59 -15.71
C PRO A 117 7.94 -10.93 -14.30
N MET A 118 7.71 -12.18 -13.89
CA MET A 118 8.26 -12.68 -12.63
C MET A 118 9.57 -13.39 -12.94
N SER A 119 10.61 -13.12 -12.15
CA SER A 119 11.91 -13.75 -12.28
C SER A 119 11.74 -15.28 -12.26
N LYS A 120 12.14 -15.95 -13.34
CA LYS A 120 12.17 -17.42 -13.41
C LYS A 120 13.00 -17.92 -12.23
N GLY A 121 12.38 -18.56 -11.23
CA GLY A 121 13.11 -19.11 -10.09
C GLY A 121 12.37 -19.15 -8.76
N LEU A 122 11.22 -18.49 -8.60
CA LEU A 122 10.39 -18.68 -7.41
C LEU A 122 9.53 -19.93 -7.57
N LEU A 123 10.17 -21.09 -7.44
CA LEU A 123 9.48 -22.34 -7.14
C LEU A 123 8.99 -22.23 -5.70
N ASN A 124 7.69 -22.10 -5.52
CA ASN A 124 7.08 -22.15 -4.20
C ASN A 124 6.53 -23.55 -4.00
N GLU A 125 7.30 -24.39 -3.32
CA GLU A 125 6.85 -25.71 -2.88
C GLU A 125 6.24 -25.58 -1.49
N GLN A 126 4.98 -25.98 -1.38
CA GLN A 126 4.30 -26.04 -0.10
C GLN A 126 3.66 -27.41 0.05
N VAL A 127 4.08 -28.11 1.10
CA VAL A 127 3.45 -29.34 1.57
C VAL A 127 2.54 -28.98 2.72
N ASN A 128 1.24 -29.15 2.52
CA ASN A 128 0.23 -28.91 3.54
C ASN A 128 -0.46 -30.23 3.89
N ILE A 129 -0.37 -30.65 5.15
CA ILE A 129 -1.14 -31.79 5.66
C ILE A 129 -2.50 -31.26 6.13
N VAL A 130 -3.54 -31.66 5.42
CA VAL A 130 -4.91 -31.23 5.65
C VAL A 130 -5.64 -32.34 6.40
N LYS A 131 -6.19 -32.03 7.58
CA LYS A 131 -6.86 -33.01 8.45
C LYS A 131 -8.36 -32.75 8.64
N LYS A 132 -8.81 -31.53 8.35
CA LYS A 132 -10.20 -31.11 8.55
C LYS A 132 -10.73 -30.36 7.32
N SER A 133 -12.05 -30.33 7.16
CA SER A 133 -12.72 -29.57 6.10
C SER A 133 -12.44 -28.06 6.17
N SER A 134 -12.24 -27.52 7.37
CA SER A 134 -11.78 -26.14 7.58
C SER A 134 -10.41 -25.86 6.99
N ASP A 135 -9.51 -26.85 7.02
CA ASP A 135 -8.15 -26.72 6.52
C ASP A 135 -8.15 -26.72 4.98
N VAL A 136 -9.00 -27.55 4.36
CA VAL A 136 -9.25 -27.52 2.90
C VAL A 136 -9.74 -26.14 2.48
N LEU A 137 -10.74 -25.61 3.21
CA LEU A 137 -11.34 -24.32 2.91
C LEU A 137 -10.31 -23.19 3.03
N LYS A 138 -9.49 -23.20 4.09
CA LYS A 138 -8.40 -22.22 4.29
C LYS A 138 -7.35 -22.31 3.19
N MET A 139 -6.94 -23.52 2.83
CA MET A 139 -5.97 -23.78 1.76
C MET A 139 -6.48 -23.29 0.41
N MET A 140 -7.71 -23.66 0.01
CA MET A 140 -8.31 -23.18 -1.23
C MET A 140 -8.52 -21.65 -1.23
N SER A 141 -8.84 -21.05 -0.08
CA SER A 141 -8.97 -19.59 0.07
C SER A 141 -7.63 -18.88 -0.15
N ALA A 142 -6.55 -19.42 0.42
CA ALA A 142 -5.20 -18.86 0.25
C ALA A 142 -4.77 -18.87 -1.23
N ASN A 143 -5.12 -19.92 -1.99
CA ASN A 143 -4.79 -20.04 -3.41
C ASN A 143 -5.44 -18.95 -4.29
N ILE A 144 -6.55 -18.35 -3.85
CA ILE A 144 -7.21 -17.24 -4.55
C ILE A 144 -6.96 -15.89 -3.86
N GLY A 145 -6.07 -15.84 -2.87
CA GLY A 145 -5.65 -14.61 -2.19
C GLY A 145 -6.59 -14.12 -1.09
N PHE A 146 -7.45 -14.97 -0.52
CA PHE A 146 -8.23 -14.62 0.67
C PHE A 146 -7.57 -15.09 1.96
N ASP A 147 -7.34 -14.16 2.88
CA ASP A 147 -6.79 -14.45 4.21
C ASP A 147 -7.84 -14.95 5.20
N THR A 148 -9.13 -14.72 4.92
CA THR A 148 -10.25 -15.08 5.80
C THR A 148 -11.15 -16.12 5.19
N VAL A 149 -11.50 -17.12 5.98
CA VAL A 149 -12.45 -18.16 5.61
C VAL A 149 -13.87 -17.60 5.62
N ILE A 150 -14.48 -17.50 4.44
CA ILE A 150 -15.90 -17.17 4.30
C ILE A 150 -16.68 -18.48 4.24
N LYS A 151 -17.78 -18.57 5.00
CA LYS A 151 -18.66 -19.74 4.98
C LYS A 151 -19.28 -19.90 3.60
N GLY A 152 -19.17 -21.10 3.03
CA GLY A 152 -19.77 -21.46 1.73
C GLY A 152 -18.86 -21.28 0.51
N LEU A 153 -17.63 -20.77 0.66
CA LEU A 153 -16.68 -20.80 -0.45
C LEU A 153 -16.37 -22.25 -0.84
N PHE A 154 -16.27 -22.52 -2.14
CA PHE A 154 -15.92 -23.82 -2.70
C PHE A 154 -16.82 -25.00 -2.32
N SER A 155 -17.93 -24.78 -1.60
CA SER A 155 -18.76 -25.87 -1.07
C SER A 155 -19.35 -26.79 -2.15
N ALA A 156 -19.49 -26.27 -3.38
CA ALA A 156 -19.96 -27.00 -4.53
C ALA A 156 -18.83 -27.55 -5.42
N SER A 157 -17.57 -27.16 -5.20
CA SER A 157 -16.42 -27.59 -6.01
C SER A 157 -16.14 -29.08 -5.87
N SER A 158 -15.65 -29.70 -6.95
CA SER A 158 -15.31 -31.11 -6.97
C SER A 158 -14.17 -31.46 -6.02
N SER A 159 -13.14 -30.62 -5.96
CA SER A 159 -11.96 -30.90 -5.13
C SER A 159 -12.29 -30.75 -3.65
N TYR A 160 -13.09 -29.74 -3.27
CA TYR A 160 -13.56 -29.60 -1.89
C TYR A 160 -14.38 -30.82 -1.45
N LYS A 161 -15.37 -31.23 -2.25
CA LYS A 161 -16.20 -32.42 -1.95
C LYS A 161 -15.36 -33.68 -1.82
N LYS A 162 -14.43 -33.91 -2.75
CA LYS A 162 -13.55 -35.10 -2.72
C LYS A 162 -12.65 -35.09 -1.48
N MET A 163 -11.91 -34.01 -1.25
CA MET A 163 -11.03 -33.90 -0.08
C MET A 163 -11.80 -34.04 1.24
N THR A 164 -12.96 -33.40 1.37
CA THR A 164 -13.77 -33.49 2.59
C THR A 164 -14.36 -34.88 2.81
N SER A 165 -14.81 -35.55 1.74
CA SER A 165 -15.31 -36.93 1.85
C SER A 165 -14.26 -37.93 2.36
N SER A 166 -12.99 -37.74 2.01
CA SER A 166 -11.89 -38.58 2.52
C SER A 166 -11.70 -38.49 4.04
N PHE A 167 -11.99 -37.34 4.65
CA PHE A 167 -11.91 -37.20 6.12
C PHE A 167 -13.04 -37.90 6.85
N TYR A 168 -14.28 -37.78 6.32
CA TYR A 168 -15.46 -38.33 6.99
C TYR A 168 -15.58 -39.85 6.82
N ASN A 169 -15.16 -40.37 5.67
CA ASN A 169 -15.40 -41.78 5.33
C ASN A 169 -14.21 -42.69 5.60
N GLU A 170 -12.97 -42.19 5.58
CA GLU A 170 -11.78 -43.06 5.50
C GLU A 170 -10.74 -42.83 6.61
N SER A 171 -10.96 -41.88 7.53
CA SER A 171 -9.96 -41.49 8.56
C SER A 171 -8.57 -41.20 7.99
N ARG A 172 -8.51 -40.73 6.73
CA ARG A 172 -7.26 -40.38 6.04
C ARG A 172 -6.93 -38.91 6.22
N TYR A 173 -5.65 -38.56 6.14
CA TYR A 173 -5.24 -37.17 5.93
C TYR A 173 -4.96 -36.96 4.44
N VAL A 174 -5.10 -35.71 3.98
CA VAL A 174 -4.77 -35.34 2.60
C VAL A 174 -3.48 -34.54 2.64
N GLU A 175 -2.45 -35.04 1.98
CA GLU A 175 -1.23 -34.29 1.71
C GLU A 175 -1.42 -33.51 0.41
N HIS A 176 -1.35 -32.18 0.50
CA HIS A 176 -1.48 -31.30 -0.64
C HIS A 176 -0.12 -30.69 -0.94
N VAL A 177 0.44 -31.09 -2.08
CA VAL A 177 1.72 -30.60 -2.60
C VAL A 177 1.42 -29.70 -3.79
N VAL A 178 1.82 -28.43 -3.70
CA VAL A 178 1.73 -27.50 -4.83
C VAL A 178 3.13 -27.08 -5.21
N ALA A 179 3.45 -27.27 -6.49
CA ALA A 179 4.56 -26.60 -7.15
C ALA A 179 3.97 -25.78 -8.29
N HIS A 180 4.14 -24.47 -8.25
CA HIS A 180 3.74 -23.60 -9.36
C HIS A 180 4.88 -22.66 -9.71
N GLN A 181 5.06 -22.42 -11.01
CA GLN A 181 6.00 -21.45 -11.54
C GLN A 181 5.20 -20.32 -12.19
N SER A 182 5.22 -19.14 -11.55
CA SER A 182 4.58 -17.96 -12.13
C SER A 182 5.52 -17.30 -13.13
N VAL A 183 5.08 -17.15 -14.38
CA VAL A 183 5.90 -16.52 -15.45
C VAL A 183 5.64 -15.00 -15.50
N SER A 184 4.41 -14.58 -15.24
CA SER A 184 4.02 -13.19 -15.28
C SER A 184 2.88 -12.91 -14.30
N ARG A 185 2.76 -11.64 -13.91
CA ARG A 185 1.65 -11.11 -13.12
C ARG A 185 0.96 -10.01 -13.92
N ALA A 186 -0.34 -10.13 -14.13
CA ALA A 186 -1.13 -9.10 -14.80
C ALA A 186 -2.06 -8.39 -13.80
N SER A 187 -2.22 -7.08 -13.97
CA SER A 187 -3.16 -6.27 -13.18
C SER A 187 -4.16 -5.60 -14.09
N LEU A 188 -5.45 -5.68 -13.76
CA LEU A 188 -6.49 -4.92 -14.46
C LEU A 188 -6.32 -3.41 -14.21
N ILE A 189 -6.82 -2.59 -15.13
CA ILE A 189 -7.01 -1.15 -14.89
C ILE A 189 -7.95 -0.92 -13.69
N PRO A 190 -7.89 0.26 -13.04
CA PRO A 190 -8.75 0.56 -11.91
C PRO A 190 -10.24 0.35 -12.20
N LYS A 191 -10.97 -0.15 -11.20
CA LYS A 191 -12.39 -0.58 -11.33
C LYS A 191 -13.34 0.48 -11.91
N PHE A 192 -13.02 1.76 -11.76
CA PHE A 192 -13.86 2.87 -12.26
C PHE A 192 -13.67 3.14 -13.76
N PHE A 193 -12.62 2.57 -14.37
CA PHE A 193 -12.42 2.58 -15.81
C PHE A 193 -12.82 1.25 -16.48
N LEU A 194 -12.90 0.15 -15.71
CA LEU A 194 -13.37 -1.13 -16.24
C LEU A 194 -14.84 -1.04 -16.64
N LYS A 195 -15.14 -1.48 -17.86
CA LYS A 195 -16.50 -1.62 -18.39
C LYS A 195 -16.90 -3.08 -18.42
N LEU A 196 -18.18 -3.35 -18.21
CA LEU A 196 -18.74 -4.67 -18.45
C LEU A 196 -18.74 -4.97 -19.95
N GLY A 197 -18.52 -6.24 -20.30
CA GLY A 197 -18.68 -6.72 -21.66
C GLY A 197 -20.14 -6.65 -22.11
N LYS A 198 -20.38 -6.67 -23.43
CA LYS A 198 -21.72 -6.45 -24.03
C LYS A 198 -22.81 -7.28 -23.35
N TYR A 199 -22.58 -8.58 -23.18
CA TYR A 199 -23.59 -9.49 -22.60
C TYR A 199 -23.81 -9.30 -21.10
N ALA A 200 -22.73 -9.01 -20.35
CA ALA A 200 -22.85 -8.75 -18.92
C ALA A 200 -23.60 -7.43 -18.68
N GLN A 201 -23.29 -6.40 -19.48
CA GLN A 201 -24.01 -5.13 -19.44
C GLN A 201 -25.49 -5.31 -19.79
N LEU A 202 -25.80 -5.99 -20.89
CA LEU A 202 -27.19 -6.32 -21.26
C LEU A 202 -27.93 -7.07 -20.16
N TYR A 203 -27.27 -8.02 -19.47
CA TYR A 203 -27.89 -8.72 -18.36
C TYR A 203 -28.23 -7.77 -17.22
N VAL A 204 -27.27 -6.91 -16.82
CA VAL A 204 -27.48 -5.90 -15.78
C VAL A 204 -28.65 -4.99 -16.15
N ASP A 205 -28.63 -4.43 -17.36
CA ASP A 205 -29.64 -3.47 -17.81
C ASP A 205 -31.04 -4.09 -17.89
N LYS A 206 -31.14 -5.36 -18.33
CA LYS A 206 -32.42 -6.04 -18.55
C LYS A 206 -32.98 -6.71 -17.30
N PHE A 207 -32.14 -7.36 -16.51
CA PHE A 207 -32.57 -8.26 -15.43
C PHE A 207 -32.27 -7.74 -14.03
N LEU A 208 -31.38 -6.76 -13.91
CA LEU A 208 -31.17 -6.02 -12.68
C LEU A 208 -31.73 -4.61 -12.90
N PRO A 209 -33.07 -4.46 -13.00
CA PRO A 209 -33.64 -3.13 -13.08
C PRO A 209 -33.06 -2.37 -11.90
N ILE A 210 -32.45 -1.22 -12.19
CA ILE A 210 -31.96 -0.31 -11.16
C ILE A 210 -33.22 0.18 -10.43
N LYS A 211 -33.77 -0.66 -9.56
CA LYS A 211 -34.53 -0.19 -8.41
C LYS A 211 -33.51 0.70 -7.74
N LYS A 212 -33.70 2.02 -7.86
CA LYS A 212 -32.97 3.02 -7.09
C LYS A 212 -32.78 2.39 -5.72
N VAL A 213 -31.53 2.12 -5.36
CA VAL A 213 -31.18 1.47 -4.09
C VAL A 213 -31.97 2.22 -3.04
N ASP A 214 -33.02 1.59 -2.51
CA ASP A 214 -33.95 2.34 -1.68
C ASP A 214 -33.23 2.67 -0.37
N THR A 215 -33.73 3.69 0.32
CA THR A 215 -33.15 4.14 1.59
C THR A 215 -33.13 3.01 2.61
N LYS A 216 -34.00 2.01 2.49
CA LYS A 216 -34.08 0.85 3.38
C LYS A 216 -32.94 -0.14 3.14
N PHE A 217 -32.60 -0.46 1.88
CA PHE A 217 -31.45 -1.30 1.55
C PHE A 217 -30.15 -0.65 2.00
N THR A 218 -29.97 0.64 1.71
CA THR A 218 -28.81 1.42 2.19
C THR A 218 -28.73 1.45 3.71
N ALA A 219 -29.85 1.64 4.42
CA ALA A 219 -29.88 1.62 5.88
C ALA A 219 -29.63 0.22 6.49
N SER A 220 -29.98 -0.84 5.75
CA SER A 220 -29.81 -2.24 6.19
C SER A 220 -28.48 -2.87 5.79
N SER A 221 -27.66 -2.20 4.96
CA SER A 221 -26.39 -2.74 4.49
C SER A 221 -25.22 -2.15 5.28
N ASN A 222 -24.40 -3.02 5.86
CA ASN A 222 -23.16 -2.61 6.53
C ASN A 222 -22.11 -2.29 5.47
N GLN A 223 -21.85 -1.01 5.21
CA GLN A 223 -20.74 -0.60 4.36
C GLN A 223 -19.47 -0.43 5.18
N ILE A 224 -18.53 -1.38 5.08
CA ILE A 224 -17.19 -1.22 5.65
C ILE A 224 -16.30 -0.56 4.61
N ILE A 225 -16.16 0.77 4.72
CA ILE A 225 -15.23 1.54 3.90
C ILE A 225 -14.03 1.90 4.79
N ARG A 226 -12.85 1.39 4.44
CA ARG A 226 -11.60 1.67 5.16
C ARG A 226 -10.96 2.92 4.58
N TYR A 227 -10.89 3.94 5.41
CA TYR A 227 -10.34 5.24 5.09
C TYR A 227 -8.98 5.38 5.80
N TYR A 228 -7.92 5.71 5.06
CA TYR A 228 -6.58 5.89 5.61
C TYR A 228 -6.23 7.39 5.59
N GLY A 229 -6.08 8.01 6.77
CA GLY A 229 -5.83 9.46 6.91
C GLY A 229 -7.10 10.32 7.07
N GLY A 230 -6.93 11.64 7.06
CA GLY A 230 -8.01 12.64 7.16
C GLY A 230 -8.56 12.86 8.57
N ASP A 231 -9.40 13.88 8.72
CA ASP A 231 -10.20 14.12 9.94
C ASP A 231 -11.40 13.18 9.93
N THR A 232 -11.35 12.13 10.76
CA THR A 232 -12.37 11.09 10.82
C THR A 232 -13.74 11.60 11.25
N ASN A 233 -13.81 12.73 11.95
CA ASN A 233 -15.09 13.31 12.36
C ASN A 233 -15.86 13.92 11.17
N LEU A 234 -15.15 14.37 10.13
CA LEU A 234 -15.74 14.89 8.90
C LEU A 234 -16.29 13.78 7.99
N LEU A 235 -15.79 12.56 8.14
CA LEU A 235 -16.34 11.42 7.43
C LEU A 235 -17.75 11.10 7.93
N VAL A 236 -17.97 11.15 9.25
CA VAL A 236 -19.26 10.85 9.89
C VAL A 236 -20.29 11.97 9.64
N SER A 237 -19.87 13.23 9.73
CA SER A 237 -20.77 14.38 9.61
C SER A 237 -20.93 14.92 8.18
N GLY A 238 -19.97 14.63 7.29
CA GLY A 238 -19.84 15.27 5.98
C GLY A 238 -19.60 14.32 4.80
N GLY A 239 -19.44 13.03 5.08
CA GLY A 239 -19.17 12.01 4.07
C GLY A 239 -17.79 12.14 3.41
N ILE A 240 -17.57 11.30 2.39
CA ILE A 240 -16.27 11.20 1.72
C ILE A 240 -15.86 12.49 1.02
N ALA A 241 -16.80 13.30 0.54
CA ALA A 241 -16.53 14.55 -0.16
C ALA A 241 -15.91 15.62 0.75
N LYS A 242 -16.29 15.66 2.03
CA LYS A 242 -15.65 16.55 3.03
C LYS A 242 -14.42 15.94 3.67
N TRP A 243 -14.37 14.61 3.81
CA TRP A 243 -13.21 13.91 4.36
C TRP A 243 -12.02 13.86 3.40
N GLN A 244 -12.22 13.55 2.12
CA GLN A 244 -11.15 13.31 1.13
C GLN A 244 -10.17 14.50 1.01
N PRO A 245 -10.61 15.77 0.98
CA PRO A 245 -9.69 16.91 0.99
C PRO A 245 -8.83 17.02 2.24
N THR A 246 -9.24 16.40 3.35
CA THR A 246 -8.46 16.38 4.60
C THR A 246 -7.41 15.29 4.65
N VAL A 247 -7.47 14.29 3.76
CA VAL A 247 -6.49 13.19 3.74
C VAL A 247 -5.09 13.72 3.43
N ALA A 248 -4.99 14.67 2.51
CA ALA A 248 -3.74 15.37 2.23
C ALA A 248 -3.28 16.27 3.39
N LYS A 249 -4.21 16.76 4.22
CA LYS A 249 -3.95 17.66 5.36
C LYS A 249 -3.66 16.93 6.68
N ASN A 250 -4.15 15.70 6.83
CA ASN A 250 -4.05 14.87 8.04
C ASN A 250 -3.77 13.38 7.71
N PRO A 251 -2.76 13.02 6.91
CA PRO A 251 -2.40 11.61 6.77
C PRO A 251 -1.91 11.07 8.12
N TRP A 252 -2.39 9.89 8.53
CA TRP A 252 -2.09 9.34 9.86
C TRP A 252 -0.57 9.17 10.11
N VAL A 253 -0.25 9.25 11.41
CA VAL A 253 1.00 9.73 12.04
C VAL A 253 2.29 8.99 11.64
N PHE A 254 3.21 9.74 11.03
CA PHE A 254 4.66 9.57 11.08
C PHE A 254 5.23 10.83 11.74
N GLY A 255 5.49 10.76 13.04
CA GLY A 255 6.09 11.87 13.78
C GLY A 255 7.49 11.47 14.24
N GLY A 256 8.51 12.21 13.84
CA GLY A 256 9.84 12.02 14.40
C GLY A 256 10.02 12.78 15.70
N GLN A 257 10.69 12.16 16.66
CA GLN A 257 11.06 12.79 17.93
C GLN A 257 12.56 13.14 17.89
N LEU A 258 12.91 14.33 18.34
CA LEU A 258 14.28 14.76 18.57
C LEU A 258 14.48 14.92 20.07
N VAL A 259 15.52 14.30 20.62
CA VAL A 259 15.85 14.37 22.06
C VAL A 259 17.19 15.07 22.27
N PRO A 260 17.22 16.29 22.83
CA PRO A 260 18.43 16.85 23.40
C PRO A 260 18.82 16.03 24.62
N LEU A 261 19.98 15.38 24.55
CA LEU A 261 20.46 14.55 25.66
C LEU A 261 21.21 15.37 26.70
N ASP A 262 22.05 16.32 26.29
CA ASP A 262 22.83 17.19 27.18
C ASP A 262 23.13 18.54 26.50
N GLY A 263 23.36 19.58 27.31
CA GLY A 263 23.48 21.01 26.95
C GLY A 263 22.69 21.87 27.95
N ASP A 264 23.10 23.11 28.24
CA ASP A 264 22.20 23.98 29.00
C ASP A 264 20.94 24.24 28.15
N GLY A 265 19.75 24.32 28.77
CA GLY A 265 18.49 24.41 28.03
C GLY A 265 18.37 25.65 27.12
N GLY A 266 19.30 26.61 27.26
CA GLY A 266 19.43 27.78 26.38
C GLY A 266 20.22 27.49 25.10
N GLN A 267 21.26 26.67 25.17
CA GLN A 267 22.08 26.22 24.03
C GLN A 267 21.30 25.30 23.11
N CYS A 268 20.76 24.23 23.69
CA CYS A 268 20.20 23.12 22.95
C CYS A 268 18.70 23.08 23.16
N GLY A 269 17.96 23.54 22.16
CA GLY A 269 16.51 23.60 22.14
C GLY A 269 15.92 24.98 22.43
N GLY A 270 16.66 25.91 23.01
CA GLY A 270 16.16 27.28 23.27
C GLY A 270 14.88 27.31 24.10
N GLY A 271 14.79 26.46 25.13
CA GLY A 271 13.58 26.27 25.95
C GLY A 271 12.48 25.40 25.32
N ALA A 272 12.69 24.88 24.11
CA ALA A 272 11.76 23.93 23.51
C ALA A 272 11.70 22.60 24.30
N ALA A 273 10.61 21.86 24.12
CA ALA A 273 10.46 20.55 24.73
C ALA A 273 11.62 19.62 24.30
N ARG A 274 12.06 18.77 25.24
CA ARG A 274 13.05 17.72 24.95
C ARG A 274 12.57 16.74 23.87
N ASN A 275 11.29 16.74 23.51
CA ASN A 275 10.76 15.89 22.45
C ASN A 275 9.98 16.77 21.50
N LEU A 276 10.56 17.05 20.34
CA LEU A 276 9.89 17.79 19.28
C LEU A 276 9.26 16.82 18.29
N CYS A 277 7.93 16.87 18.19
CA CYS A 277 7.12 15.99 17.34
C CYS A 277 6.24 16.82 16.40
N ALA A 278 6.05 16.34 15.19
CA ALA A 278 5.12 16.90 14.22
C ALA A 278 4.20 15.82 13.67
N LYS A 279 2.98 16.22 13.28
CA LYS A 279 2.10 15.37 12.47
C LYS A 279 2.58 15.41 11.01
N VAL A 280 2.25 14.38 10.25
CA VAL A 280 2.51 14.39 8.80
C VAL A 280 1.73 15.53 8.16
N GLY A 281 2.35 16.22 7.20
CA GLY A 281 1.84 17.46 6.61
C GLY A 281 2.16 18.71 7.42
N THR A 282 2.80 18.58 8.59
CA THR A 282 3.21 19.71 9.43
C THR A 282 4.69 19.63 9.78
N MET A 283 5.26 20.75 10.22
CA MET A 283 6.63 20.85 10.74
C MET A 283 6.61 20.90 12.27
N THR A 284 7.71 20.50 12.90
CA THR A 284 7.90 20.71 14.34
C THR A 284 7.93 22.21 14.67
N THR A 285 7.87 22.55 15.96
CA THR A 285 8.38 23.85 16.41
C THR A 285 9.89 23.91 16.16
N TYR A 286 10.45 25.12 16.17
CA TYR A 286 11.88 25.30 16.01
C TYR A 286 12.63 24.70 17.21
N TYR A 287 13.63 23.89 16.89
CA TYR A 287 14.78 23.58 17.71
C TYR A 287 15.82 24.68 17.50
N ARG A 288 16.53 25.08 18.55
CA ARG A 288 17.67 26.00 18.47
C ARG A 288 18.94 25.23 18.79
N ASP A 289 19.89 25.24 17.88
CA ASP A 289 21.26 24.77 18.08
C ASP A 289 22.14 26.01 18.26
N ASP A 290 22.64 26.21 19.47
CA ASP A 290 23.45 27.37 19.82
C ASP A 290 24.61 26.91 20.71
N THR A 291 25.78 26.76 20.11
CA THR A 291 27.01 26.35 20.78
C THR A 291 27.92 27.54 21.15
N ASP A 292 27.48 28.79 20.93
CA ASP A 292 28.13 30.10 21.18
C ASP A 292 29.28 30.15 22.21
N LYS A 293 30.43 29.55 21.87
CA LYS A 293 31.66 29.53 22.69
C LYS A 293 31.55 28.81 24.03
N ARG A 294 30.47 28.07 24.28
CA ARG A 294 30.26 27.31 25.51
C ARG A 294 30.52 25.83 25.26
N GLY A 295 31.14 25.15 26.23
CA GLY A 295 31.44 23.71 26.10
C GLY A 295 30.17 22.87 26.31
N GLY A 296 30.07 21.73 25.63
CA GLY A 296 29.01 20.74 25.85
C GLY A 296 28.43 20.21 24.55
N GLY A 297 28.19 21.10 23.59
CA GLY A 297 27.58 20.77 22.30
C GLY A 297 26.14 20.25 22.42
N CYS A 298 25.45 20.17 21.30
CA CYS A 298 24.09 19.68 21.22
C CYS A 298 24.01 18.21 20.77
N ARG A 299 23.30 17.39 21.56
CA ARG A 299 23.10 15.97 21.24
C ARG A 299 21.74 15.76 20.59
N MET A 300 21.69 15.07 19.48
CA MET A 300 20.50 14.90 18.65
C MET A 300 20.31 13.46 18.22
N LYS A 301 19.07 13.04 18.00
CA LYS A 301 18.69 11.77 17.38
C LYS A 301 17.35 11.92 16.68
N TRP A 302 17.14 11.24 15.56
CA TRP A 302 15.92 11.33 14.78
C TRP A 302 15.20 9.98 14.78
N GLY A 303 13.88 9.99 14.68
CA GLY A 303 13.07 8.78 14.60
C GLY A 303 11.82 8.99 13.76
N ILE A 304 11.03 7.94 13.59
CA ILE A 304 9.65 8.04 13.10
C ILE A 304 8.79 7.19 14.04
N MET A 305 7.79 7.79 14.67
CA MET A 305 6.92 7.16 15.65
C MET A 305 5.53 6.96 15.05
N LYS A 306 5.04 5.72 15.12
CA LYS A 306 3.66 5.32 14.84
C LYS A 306 3.07 4.72 16.12
N PRO A 307 2.06 5.35 16.73
CA PRO A 307 1.37 4.74 17.86
C PRO A 307 0.67 3.44 17.42
N GLY A 308 0.73 2.42 18.29
CA GLY A 308 0.10 1.12 18.06
C GLY A 308 0.97 0.10 17.32
N ARG A 309 0.36 -1.03 16.91
CA ARG A 309 1.08 -2.14 16.26
C ARG A 309 1.41 -1.82 14.79
N LEU A 310 2.60 -2.21 14.35
CA LEU A 310 3.03 -2.19 12.95
C LEU A 310 2.52 -3.47 12.26
N ASN A 311 1.27 -3.45 11.83
CA ASN A 311 0.63 -4.60 11.19
C ASN A 311 1.06 -4.76 9.72
N GLU A 312 1.47 -3.66 9.09
CA GLU A 312 1.89 -3.64 7.70
C GLU A 312 3.35 -4.10 7.56
N SER A 313 3.60 -5.17 6.80
CA SER A 313 4.95 -5.72 6.61
C SER A 313 5.90 -4.74 5.91
N TRP A 314 5.41 -3.99 4.91
CA TRP A 314 6.19 -2.96 4.22
C TRP A 314 6.61 -1.83 5.16
N LEU A 315 5.81 -1.55 6.20
CA LEU A 315 6.07 -0.43 7.09
C LEU A 315 7.26 -0.67 8.01
N LYS A 316 7.53 -1.94 8.34
CA LYS A 316 8.70 -2.35 9.14
C LYS A 316 10.04 -2.07 8.45
N GLN A 317 10.03 -1.89 7.13
CA GLN A 317 11.22 -1.60 6.33
C GLN A 317 11.43 -0.10 6.10
N VAL A 318 10.50 0.74 6.55
CA VAL A 318 10.65 2.20 6.47
C VAL A 318 11.62 2.68 7.54
N GLN A 319 12.55 3.54 7.14
CA GLN A 319 13.57 4.09 8.02
C GLN A 319 13.77 5.59 7.79
N ILE A 320 14.14 6.32 8.83
CA ILE A 320 14.77 7.64 8.68
C ILE A 320 16.28 7.47 8.73
N CYS A 321 16.97 8.06 7.78
CA CYS A 321 18.43 8.07 7.71
C CYS A 321 18.97 9.49 7.77
N TYR A 322 20.12 9.62 8.38
CA TYR A 322 20.86 10.84 8.63
C TYR A 322 22.33 10.60 8.31
N ASN A 323 22.91 11.45 7.46
CA ASN A 323 24.31 11.37 7.07
C ASN A 323 25.00 12.69 7.36
N TRP A 324 26.21 12.60 7.94
CA TRP A 324 26.96 13.78 8.37
C TRP A 324 28.46 13.62 8.16
N TRP A 325 29.15 14.75 8.02
CA TRP A 325 30.60 14.83 7.93
C TRP A 325 31.08 16.20 8.43
N PRO A 326 32.34 16.30 8.89
CA PRO A 326 32.89 17.55 9.37
C PRO A 326 33.34 18.38 8.18
N ASP A 327 33.28 19.70 8.31
CA ASP A 327 33.81 20.67 7.38
C ASP A 327 34.94 21.44 8.08
N GLY A 328 36.03 20.72 8.41
CA GLY A 328 37.10 21.22 9.27
C GLY A 328 37.52 20.18 10.30
N ASP A 329 37.50 20.54 11.58
CA ASP A 329 37.89 19.65 12.67
C ASP A 329 36.90 18.47 12.81
N GLY A 330 37.42 17.26 12.60
CA GLY A 330 36.66 16.01 12.68
C GLY A 330 35.99 15.74 14.03
N GLY A 331 36.49 16.33 15.11
CA GLY A 331 35.96 16.19 16.46
C GLY A 331 34.76 17.09 16.77
N GLN A 332 34.39 18.03 15.89
CA GLN A 332 33.23 18.90 16.09
C GLN A 332 31.90 18.17 15.84
N CYS A 333 31.92 17.09 15.07
CA CYS A 333 30.69 16.47 14.60
C CYS A 333 30.60 15.01 15.02
N GLY A 334 29.40 14.58 15.37
CA GLY A 334 28.96 13.22 15.67
C GLY A 334 29.46 12.55 16.93
N GLY A 335 30.54 13.03 17.57
CA GLY A 335 30.99 12.50 18.86
C GLY A 335 31.24 10.99 18.87
N GLY A 336 31.81 10.45 17.80
CA GLY A 336 32.09 9.01 17.63
C GLY A 336 30.96 8.20 16.98
N ALA A 337 29.82 8.82 16.63
CA ALA A 337 28.77 8.15 15.87
C ALA A 337 29.26 7.71 14.47
N ALA A 338 28.57 6.75 13.86
CA ALA A 338 28.82 6.42 12.46
C ALA A 338 28.36 7.58 11.53
N ARG A 339 29.04 7.77 10.40
CA ARG A 339 28.73 8.84 9.42
C ARG A 339 27.34 8.71 8.79
N ASN A 340 26.78 7.51 8.79
CA ASN A 340 25.44 7.23 8.30
C ASN A 340 24.66 6.50 9.39
N LEU A 341 23.61 7.14 9.89
CA LEU A 341 22.75 6.62 10.96
C LEU A 341 21.35 6.42 10.39
N CYS A 342 20.79 5.24 10.58
CA CYS A 342 19.40 4.94 10.19
C CYS A 342 18.65 4.37 11.37
N ALA A 343 17.34 4.63 11.43
CA ALA A 343 16.45 4.09 12.44
C ALA A 343 15.14 3.63 11.82
N PRO A 344 14.68 2.41 12.14
CA PRO A 344 13.36 1.96 11.74
C PRO A 344 12.25 2.71 12.48
N ILE A 345 11.02 2.52 12.03
CA ILE A 345 9.85 3.06 12.73
C ILE A 345 9.80 2.55 14.18
N ASN A 346 9.42 3.44 15.08
CA ASN A 346 9.40 3.30 16.54
C ASN A 346 10.78 3.17 17.18
N GLN A 347 11.84 3.57 16.49
CA GLN A 347 13.19 3.68 17.03
C GLN A 347 13.81 5.04 16.70
N PHE A 348 14.91 5.35 17.39
CA PHE A 348 15.74 6.53 17.13
C PHE A 348 17.07 6.12 16.51
N THR A 349 17.68 7.03 15.77
CA THR A 349 19.08 6.90 15.37
C THR A 349 19.97 6.86 16.60
N ALA A 350 21.22 6.42 16.42
CA ALA A 350 22.25 6.69 17.41
C ALA A 350 22.37 8.21 17.65
N VAL A 351 22.95 8.56 18.80
CA VAL A 351 23.15 9.94 19.19
C VAL A 351 24.21 10.57 18.30
N TYR A 352 23.85 11.67 17.66
CA TYR A 352 24.76 12.60 17.02
C TYR A 352 25.08 13.72 17.99
N ARG A 353 26.34 14.16 18.05
CA ARG A 353 26.76 15.32 18.85
C ARG A 353 27.29 16.41 17.92
N ASP A 354 26.68 17.58 17.97
CA ASP A 354 27.23 18.81 17.41
C ASP A 354 28.02 19.54 18.49
N ASP A 355 29.32 19.64 18.32
CA ASP A 355 30.25 20.29 19.25
C ASP A 355 31.10 21.30 18.46
N THR A 356 30.43 22.06 17.58
CA THR A 356 30.95 23.25 16.91
C THR A 356 31.24 24.32 17.96
N ASP A 357 32.36 24.16 18.64
CA ASP A 357 32.83 25.09 19.66
C ASP A 357 33.66 26.23 19.01
N ARG A 358 34.63 26.79 19.74
CA ARG A 358 35.48 27.90 19.27
C ARG A 358 36.43 27.53 18.12
N ARG A 359 36.44 26.28 17.67
CA ARG A 359 37.29 25.79 16.58
C ARG A 359 36.67 26.14 15.22
N GLY A 360 37.51 26.45 14.24
CA GLY A 360 37.04 26.69 12.88
C GLY A 360 36.56 25.40 12.24
N GLY A 361 35.41 25.43 11.58
CA GLY A 361 34.91 24.29 10.86
C GLY A 361 33.41 24.28 10.71
N GLY A 362 32.76 23.18 11.06
CA GLY A 362 31.32 23.02 10.96
C GLY A 362 30.91 21.58 10.68
N CYS A 363 29.61 21.32 10.75
CA CYS A 363 28.99 20.04 10.54
C CYS A 363 28.07 20.07 9.34
N ARG A 364 28.35 19.24 8.34
CA ARG A 364 27.47 19.04 7.21
C ARG A 364 26.56 17.87 7.44
N MET A 365 25.28 18.04 7.11
CA MET A 365 24.20 17.13 7.45
C MET A 365 23.23 17.00 6.29
N ARG A 366 22.70 15.79 6.06
CA ARG A 366 21.57 15.55 5.16
C ARG A 366 20.73 14.40 5.66
N TRP A 367 19.46 14.38 5.24
CA TRP A 367 18.49 13.41 5.69
C TRP A 367 17.81 12.71 4.52
N LYS A 368 17.33 11.49 4.78
CA LYS A 368 16.65 10.65 3.79
C LYS A 368 15.56 9.82 4.46
N LEU A 369 14.40 9.74 3.84
CA LEU A 369 13.37 8.76 4.19
C LEU A 369 13.55 7.52 3.31
N VAL A 370 13.92 6.38 3.88
CA VAL A 370 14.03 5.11 3.16
C VAL A 370 12.67 4.42 3.15
N VAL A 371 12.16 4.11 1.96
CA VAL A 371 10.84 3.51 1.75
C VAL A 371 10.98 2.33 0.80
N PRO A 372 10.52 1.12 1.17
CA PRO A 372 10.67 -0.06 0.33
C PRO A 372 9.82 0.04 -0.94
N SER A 373 10.21 -0.71 -1.97
CA SER A 373 9.47 -0.80 -3.23
C SER A 373 8.05 -1.38 -3.07
N SER A 374 7.78 -2.11 -1.98
CA SER A 374 6.46 -2.65 -1.62
C SER A 374 5.52 -1.61 -0.98
N ALA A 375 6.02 -0.43 -0.60
CA ALA A 375 5.21 0.60 0.01
C ALA A 375 4.17 1.20 -0.97
N PRO A 376 3.05 1.73 -0.45
CA PRO A 376 2.07 2.43 -1.27
C PRO A 376 2.66 3.70 -1.89
N ILE A 377 2.10 4.10 -3.05
CA ILE A 377 2.59 5.24 -3.85
C ILE A 377 2.62 6.54 -3.04
N TRP A 378 1.63 6.79 -2.18
CA TRP A 378 1.60 8.03 -1.38
C TRP A 378 2.84 8.18 -0.49
N LEU A 379 3.39 7.08 0.05
CA LEU A 379 4.58 7.14 0.89
C LEU A 379 5.86 7.27 0.06
N LYS A 380 5.89 6.63 -1.12
CA LYS A 380 6.98 6.81 -2.10
C LYS A 380 7.08 8.26 -2.59
N ASN A 381 5.96 8.97 -2.61
CA ASN A 381 5.91 10.39 -2.95
C ASN A 381 6.01 11.31 -1.71
N MET A 382 6.20 10.78 -0.50
CA MET A 382 6.38 11.60 0.69
C MET A 382 7.72 12.34 0.62
N LYS A 383 7.75 13.60 1.03
CA LYS A 383 8.98 14.39 1.19
C LYS A 383 9.39 14.45 2.66
N LEU A 384 10.66 14.28 2.93
CA LEU A 384 11.27 14.67 4.21
C LEU A 384 11.82 16.08 4.05
N CYS A 385 11.33 17.00 4.85
CA CYS A 385 11.67 18.42 4.75
C CYS A 385 12.28 18.94 6.04
N PHE A 386 13.30 19.77 5.90
CA PHE A 386 13.98 20.52 6.95
C PHE A 386 13.95 21.99 6.59
N GLN A 387 13.59 22.84 7.55
CA GLN A 387 13.60 24.27 7.39
C GLN A 387 14.47 24.90 8.45
N TRP A 388 15.29 25.87 8.07
CA TRP A 388 16.24 26.48 8.96
C TRP A 388 16.31 28.00 8.78
N TYR A 389 16.72 28.69 9.85
CA TYR A 389 17.01 30.12 9.86
C TYR A 389 18.19 30.40 10.82
N PRO A 390 19.09 31.32 10.47
CA PRO A 390 20.10 31.80 11.40
C PRO A 390 19.45 32.68 12.47
N ASP A 391 19.95 32.56 13.68
CA ASP A 391 19.59 33.36 14.85
C ASP A 391 20.79 34.18 15.28
N GLY A 392 21.19 35.15 14.46
CA GLY A 392 22.44 35.90 14.58
C GLY A 392 23.17 36.00 13.25
N ASP A 393 24.41 35.54 13.18
CA ASP A 393 25.21 35.57 11.96
C ASP A 393 24.66 34.61 10.88
N ALA A 394 24.28 35.17 9.74
CA ALA A 394 23.65 34.41 8.65
C ALA A 394 24.57 33.33 8.03
N GLY A 395 25.88 33.46 8.20
CA GLY A 395 26.87 32.50 7.71
C GLY A 395 27.06 31.27 8.61
N GLN A 396 26.40 31.21 9.77
CA GLN A 396 26.48 30.04 10.66
C GLN A 396 25.62 28.88 10.18
N CYS A 397 24.56 29.13 9.40
CA CYS A 397 23.57 28.11 9.06
C CYS A 397 23.41 27.93 7.56
N GLY A 398 23.16 26.69 7.14
CA GLY A 398 22.86 26.31 5.76
C GLY A 398 24.06 26.19 4.83
N GLY A 399 25.06 27.07 4.92
CA GLY A 399 26.19 27.08 3.99
C GLY A 399 25.76 27.44 2.56
N GLY A 400 24.82 28.39 2.41
CA GLY A 400 24.38 28.92 1.13
C GLY A 400 23.27 28.14 0.42
N VAL A 401 22.74 27.09 1.04
CA VAL A 401 21.58 26.33 0.51
C VAL A 401 20.25 27.05 0.77
N ASP A 402 19.17 26.55 0.17
CA ASP A 402 17.83 27.07 0.43
C ASP A 402 17.40 26.88 1.89
N ARG A 403 16.58 27.81 2.40
CA ARG A 403 16.03 27.74 3.77
C ARG A 403 15.11 26.54 3.99
N LEU A 404 14.55 25.97 2.92
CA LEU A 404 13.72 24.77 2.96
C LEU A 404 14.38 23.68 2.12
N LEU A 405 14.83 22.62 2.79
CA LEU A 405 15.48 21.47 2.19
C LEU A 405 14.50 20.30 2.21
N CYS A 406 14.00 19.91 1.04
CA CYS A 406 13.10 18.76 0.91
C CYS A 406 13.71 17.70 0.00
N ALA A 407 13.49 16.43 0.33
CA ALA A 407 13.78 15.32 -0.55
C ALA A 407 12.64 14.32 -0.56
N THR A 408 12.27 13.85 -1.75
CA THR A 408 11.33 12.74 -1.91
C THR A 408 11.91 11.47 -1.29
N ALA A 409 11.05 10.56 -0.87
CA ALA A 409 11.46 9.26 -0.35
C ALA A 409 12.49 8.59 -1.27
N ASN A 410 13.46 7.94 -0.65
CA ASN A 410 14.64 7.33 -1.24
C ASN A 410 15.68 8.30 -1.84
N SER A 411 15.52 9.61 -1.69
CA SER A 411 16.52 10.63 -2.02
C SER A 411 17.04 11.35 -0.76
N TRP A 412 18.28 11.83 -0.84
CA TRP A 412 18.86 12.67 0.20
C TRP A 412 18.48 14.14 -0.02
N THR A 413 18.28 14.89 1.05
CA THR A 413 18.24 16.36 0.99
C THR A 413 19.59 16.91 0.54
N THR A 414 19.59 18.16 0.06
CA THR A 414 20.83 18.96 -0.02
C THR A 414 21.49 19.01 1.36
N ALA A 415 22.82 19.06 1.38
CA ALA A 415 23.57 19.13 2.60
C ALA A 415 23.40 20.50 3.28
N TYR A 416 22.82 20.50 4.47
CA TYR A 416 22.82 21.62 5.40
C TYR A 416 24.19 21.72 6.07
N ARG A 417 24.73 22.92 6.26
CA ARG A 417 25.95 23.16 7.03
C ARG A 417 25.60 23.93 8.30
N ASP A 418 25.99 23.38 9.44
CA ASP A 418 26.00 24.06 10.73
C ASP A 418 27.43 24.50 11.06
N ASP A 419 27.61 25.77 11.37
CA ASP A 419 28.90 26.40 11.65
C ASP A 419 28.69 27.45 12.75
N THR A 420 28.02 27.02 13.83
CA THR A 420 27.86 27.78 15.06
C THR A 420 29.16 27.86 15.83
N ASP A 421 30.17 28.46 15.22
CA ASP A 421 31.50 28.66 15.81
C ASP A 421 31.51 29.77 16.90
N ARG A 422 32.63 30.51 16.99
CA ARG A 422 32.79 31.65 17.91
C ARG A 422 31.94 32.89 17.57
N ARG A 423 31.07 32.84 16.56
CA ARG A 423 30.17 33.96 16.26
C ARG A 423 28.96 33.94 17.19
N GLY A 424 28.37 35.11 17.43
CA GLY A 424 27.19 35.22 18.27
C GLY A 424 25.96 34.77 17.49
N GLY A 425 25.17 33.88 18.09
CA GLY A 425 23.96 33.36 17.48
C GLY A 425 23.95 31.84 17.35
N GLY A 426 22.92 31.32 16.72
CA GLY A 426 22.73 29.88 16.54
C GLY A 426 21.93 29.56 15.27
N CYS A 427 21.61 28.29 15.11
CA CYS A 427 20.77 27.78 14.05
C CYS A 427 19.42 27.31 14.57
N ARG A 428 18.35 27.86 14.00
CA ARG A 428 16.99 27.38 14.29
C ARG A 428 16.56 26.42 13.22
N MET A 429 16.15 25.21 13.60
CA MET A 429 15.74 24.16 12.67
C MET A 429 14.37 23.58 13.03
N ARG A 430 13.59 23.23 12.02
CA ARG A 430 12.37 22.42 12.17
C ARG A 430 12.27 21.42 11.03
N TRP A 431 11.52 20.35 11.22
CA TRP A 431 11.41 19.29 10.22
C TRP A 431 10.03 18.64 10.22
N GLY A 432 9.73 17.93 9.14
CA GLY A 432 8.44 17.30 8.95
C GLY A 432 8.43 16.35 7.75
N LEU A 433 7.46 15.45 7.75
CA LEU A 433 7.12 14.62 6.59
C LEU A 433 5.96 15.27 5.87
N ILE A 434 6.20 15.73 4.64
CA ILE A 434 5.27 16.57 3.87
C ILE A 434 4.81 15.78 2.63
N PRO A 435 3.50 15.57 2.43
CA PRO A 435 2.98 15.00 1.19
C PRO A 435 3.40 15.85 -0.01
N SER A 436 3.76 15.21 -1.13
CA SER A 436 4.10 15.93 -2.37
C SER A 436 2.91 16.63 -3.00
#